data_AF-A0A2V9Q2J7-F1
#
_entry.id   AF-A0A2V9Q2J7-F1
#
_cell.length_a   1.000
_cell.length_b   1.000
_cell.length_c   1.000
_cell.angle_alpha   90.00
_cell.angle_beta   90.00
_cell.angle_gamma   90.00
#
_symmetry.space_group_name_H-M   'P 1'
#
loop_
_entity.id
_entity.type
_entity.pdbx_description
1 polymer ?
#
loop_
_entity_poly.entity_id
_entity_poly.type
_entity_poly.pdbx_seq_one_letter_code
_entity_poly.pdbx_strand_id
1 'polypeptide(L)'
;MFWSNRMNGTPDSLESLRYALRALCNELLYFRFDYPLEIDPNAGPKESLHYYLYTDRLSWDIMSMDPTGVPRARTRLAGVVYKPAYIAWWGLIQLGHFLRDHDEASRKLFLKQVDWLESHAVVRADGSVVWSNNFDIPHGKTLLKSPWISAYDQGLVILPGKLG
;
A
#
# COMPACT_ATOMS: atom_id res chain seq x y z
N MET A 1 3.28 -28.22 23.19
CA MET A 1 1.95 -27.68 22.83
C MET A 1 2.09 -27.05 21.46
N PHE A 2 1.82 -27.82 20.40
CA PHE A 2 2.05 -27.42 19.01
C PHE A 2 0.80 -26.70 18.50
N TRP A 3 0.92 -25.41 18.17
CA TRP A 3 -0.13 -24.65 17.53
C TRP A 3 -0.14 -24.98 16.03
N SER A 4 -1.14 -25.77 15.62
CA SER A 4 -1.44 -26.04 14.22
C SER A 4 -2.18 -24.84 13.64
N ASN A 5 -1.48 -23.97 12.91
CA ASN A 5 -2.12 -22.87 12.18
C ASN A 5 -2.51 -23.37 10.79
N ARG A 6 -3.68 -23.97 10.70
CA ARG A 6 -4.31 -24.39 9.44
C ARG A 6 -5.01 -23.18 8.84
N MET A 7 -4.28 -22.36 8.09
CA MET A 7 -4.87 -21.34 7.21
C MET A 7 -4.39 -21.58 5.78
N ASN A 8 -5.14 -22.40 5.05
CA ASN A 8 -5.12 -22.42 3.59
C ASN A 8 -6.57 -22.56 3.13
N GLY A 9 -7.31 -21.45 3.18
CA GLY A 9 -8.43 -21.28 2.28
C GLY A 9 -7.83 -21.17 0.89
N THR A 10 -7.98 -22.20 0.07
CA THR A 10 -7.69 -22.10 -1.36
C THR A 10 -8.48 -20.91 -1.91
N PRO A 11 -7.83 -19.88 -2.48
CA PRO A 11 -8.58 -18.82 -3.12
C PRO A 11 -9.40 -19.47 -4.24
N ASP A 12 -10.70 -19.17 -4.28
CA ASP A 12 -11.63 -19.73 -5.25
C ASP A 12 -11.02 -19.59 -6.65
N SER A 13 -10.66 -20.72 -7.27
CA SER A 13 -9.72 -20.73 -8.39
C SER A 13 -10.31 -20.01 -9.60
N LEU A 14 -11.65 -20.04 -9.70
CA LEU A 14 -12.44 -19.32 -10.69
C LEU A 14 -12.38 -17.81 -10.50
N GLU A 15 -12.47 -17.31 -9.27
CA GLU A 15 -12.32 -15.87 -9.00
C GLU A 15 -10.92 -15.40 -9.36
N SER A 16 -9.90 -16.14 -8.95
CA SER A 16 -8.50 -15.80 -9.22
C SER A 16 -8.21 -15.75 -10.72
N LEU A 17 -8.77 -16.70 -11.48
CA LEU A 17 -8.63 -16.76 -12.93
C LEU A 17 -9.41 -15.63 -13.63
N ARG A 18 -10.62 -15.30 -13.15
CA ARG A 18 -11.39 -14.15 -13.64
C ARG A 18 -10.65 -12.82 -13.42
N TYR A 19 -10.03 -12.64 -12.25
CA TYR A 19 -9.20 -11.47 -11.98
C TYR A 19 -7.97 -11.41 -12.86
N ALA A 20 -7.27 -12.54 -13.05
CA ALA A 20 -6.09 -12.60 -13.92
C ALA A 20 -6.44 -12.24 -15.38
N LEU A 21 -7.56 -12.74 -15.89
CA LEU A 21 -8.06 -12.39 -17.23
C LEU A 21 -8.46 -10.93 -17.33
N ARG A 22 -9.16 -10.38 -16.34
CA ARG A 22 -9.55 -8.96 -16.33
C ARG A 22 -8.32 -8.04 -16.28
N ALA A 23 -7.33 -8.36 -15.44
CA ALA A 23 -6.08 -7.60 -15.36
C ALA A 23 -5.34 -7.62 -16.71
N LEU A 24 -5.23 -8.79 -17.34
CA LEU A 24 -4.60 -8.94 -18.66
C LEU A 24 -5.34 -8.16 -19.75
N CYS A 25 -6.67 -8.20 -19.76
CA CYS A 25 -7.47 -7.40 -20.71
C CYS A 25 -7.27 -5.89 -20.49
N ASN A 26 -7.20 -5.45 -19.23
CA ASN A 26 -6.93 -4.04 -18.90
C ASN A 26 -5.54 -3.60 -19.37
N GLU A 27 -4.52 -4.45 -19.18
CA GLU A 27 -3.15 -4.18 -19.65
C GLU A 27 -3.06 -4.12 -21.18
N LEU A 28 -3.71 -5.06 -21.89
CA LEU A 28 -3.60 -5.17 -23.35
C LEU A 28 -4.45 -4.14 -24.11
N LEU A 29 -5.62 -3.79 -23.60
CA LEU A 29 -6.62 -2.99 -24.33
C LEU A 29 -6.82 -1.59 -23.75
N TYR A 30 -6.59 -1.42 -22.43
CA TYR A 30 -6.93 -0.19 -21.70
C TYR A 30 -5.72 0.52 -21.08
N PHE A 31 -4.50 0.06 -21.33
CA PHE A 31 -3.29 0.81 -20.96
C PHE A 31 -3.08 1.99 -21.93
N ARG A 32 -3.99 2.96 -21.82
CA ARG A 32 -3.87 4.30 -22.41
C ARG A 32 -3.90 5.28 -21.24
N PHE A 33 -2.75 5.82 -20.89
CA PHE A 33 -2.66 6.91 -19.93
C PHE A 33 -2.65 8.22 -20.71
N ASP A 34 -3.76 8.96 -20.67
CA ASP A 34 -3.69 10.40 -20.81
C ASP A 34 -3.23 10.92 -19.45
N TYR A 35 -2.10 11.64 -19.44
CA TYR A 35 -1.59 12.32 -18.25
C TYR A 35 -2.18 13.73 -18.23
N PRO A 36 -3.34 14.01 -17.61
CA PRO A 36 -3.65 15.38 -17.28
C PRO A 36 -2.69 15.77 -16.15
N LEU A 37 -1.67 16.57 -16.48
CA LEU A 37 -0.97 17.36 -15.48
C LEU A 37 -1.96 18.43 -15.02
N GLU A 38 -2.69 18.13 -13.96
CA GLU A 38 -3.59 19.09 -13.33
C GLU A 38 -2.80 19.99 -12.40
N ILE A 39 -2.86 21.29 -12.63
CA ILE A 39 -2.27 22.28 -11.73
C ILE A 39 -3.20 22.37 -10.52
N ASP A 40 -2.70 22.01 -9.34
CA ASP A 40 -3.42 22.23 -8.08
C ASP A 40 -3.28 23.71 -7.68
N PRO A 41 -4.35 24.52 -7.75
CA PRO A 41 -4.28 25.94 -7.38
C PRO A 41 -4.01 26.13 -5.88
N ASN A 42 -4.20 25.09 -5.07
CA ASN A 42 -3.92 25.08 -3.64
C ASN A 42 -2.54 24.50 -3.32
N ALA A 43 -1.69 24.30 -4.34
CA ALA A 43 -0.30 23.97 -4.11
C ALA A 43 0.39 25.11 -3.35
N GLY A 44 0.92 24.77 -2.18
CA GLY A 44 1.71 25.63 -1.33
C GLY A 44 3.10 25.88 -1.91
N PRO A 45 3.94 26.65 -1.18
CA PRO A 45 5.29 26.98 -1.63
C PRO A 45 6.11 25.72 -1.93
N LYS A 46 7.09 25.81 -2.83
CA LYS A 46 7.99 24.70 -3.18
C LYS A 46 8.72 24.13 -1.96
N GLU A 47 8.91 24.96 -0.95
CA GLU A 47 9.56 24.65 0.32
C GLU A 47 8.62 23.94 1.31
N SER A 48 7.32 23.84 0.99
CA SER A 48 6.38 23.05 1.80
C SER A 48 6.78 21.58 1.73
N LEU A 49 6.92 20.93 2.88
CA LEU A 49 7.15 19.49 2.98
C LEU A 49 5.85 18.70 2.72
N HIS A 50 4.94 19.27 1.92
CA HIS A 50 3.63 18.72 1.63
C HIS A 50 3.66 17.91 0.34
N TYR A 51 3.10 16.71 0.40
CA TYR A 51 2.90 15.87 -0.78
C TYR A 51 1.58 16.20 -1.44
N TYR A 52 1.62 16.56 -2.73
CA TYR A 52 0.44 16.69 -3.58
C TYR A 52 0.04 15.33 -4.15
N LEU A 53 -0.30 14.40 -3.26
CA LEU A 53 -0.89 13.12 -3.60
C LEU A 53 -2.38 13.19 -3.27
N TYR A 54 -3.21 13.40 -4.28
CA TYR A 54 -4.64 13.56 -4.10
C TYR A 54 -5.40 12.51 -4.92
N THR A 55 -6.19 11.68 -4.23
CA THR A 55 -7.12 10.76 -4.88
C THR A 55 -8.24 10.40 -3.90
N ASP A 56 -9.44 10.27 -4.44
CA ASP A 56 -10.62 9.87 -3.66
C ASP A 56 -10.82 8.35 -3.66
N ARG A 57 -9.93 7.59 -4.33
CA ARG A 57 -10.07 6.15 -4.54
C ARG A 57 -8.77 5.42 -4.29
N LEU A 58 -8.88 4.20 -3.76
CA LEU A 58 -7.77 3.27 -3.75
C LEU A 58 -7.32 2.97 -5.19
N SER A 59 -6.01 2.84 -5.41
CA SER A 59 -5.48 2.64 -6.75
C SER A 59 -5.93 1.29 -7.36
N TRP A 60 -6.40 1.38 -8.61
CA TRP A 60 -6.31 0.34 -9.65
C TRP A 60 -6.97 -1.02 -9.41
N ASP A 61 -8.19 -1.11 -8.86
CA ASP A 61 -8.96 -2.37 -8.66
C ASP A 61 -8.24 -3.49 -7.85
N ILE A 62 -6.95 -3.33 -7.55
CA ILE A 62 -6.08 -4.30 -6.89
C ILE A 62 -6.09 -4.10 -5.37
N MET A 63 -6.50 -2.94 -4.89
CA MET A 63 -6.51 -2.61 -3.47
C MET A 63 -7.90 -2.83 -2.87
N SER A 64 -7.94 -3.41 -1.67
CA SER A 64 -9.18 -3.55 -0.88
C SER A 64 -8.90 -3.27 0.59
N MET A 65 -9.89 -2.73 1.29
CA MET A 65 -9.79 -2.54 2.74
C MET A 65 -9.98 -3.87 3.48
N ASP A 66 -9.25 -4.03 4.56
CA ASP A 66 -9.60 -4.99 5.60
C ASP A 66 -10.75 -4.44 6.49
N PRO A 67 -11.32 -5.26 7.39
CA PRO A 67 -12.36 -4.79 8.30
C PRO A 67 -11.92 -3.70 9.29
N THR A 68 -10.62 -3.51 9.50
CA THR A 68 -10.08 -2.50 10.43
C THR A 68 -9.84 -1.15 9.76
N GLY A 69 -9.84 -1.11 8.43
CA GLY A 69 -9.63 0.07 7.59
C GLY A 69 -8.18 0.22 7.11
N VAL A 70 -7.42 -0.88 7.09
CA VAL A 70 -6.06 -0.95 6.55
C VAL A 70 -6.10 -1.56 5.14
N PRO A 71 -5.44 -0.94 4.14
CA PRO A 71 -5.48 -1.44 2.78
C PRO A 71 -4.62 -2.70 2.62
N ARG A 72 -5.13 -3.61 1.80
CA ARG A 72 -4.43 -4.78 1.27
C ARG A 72 -4.37 -4.67 -0.24
N ALA A 73 -3.36 -5.27 -0.84
CA ALA A 73 -3.27 -5.39 -2.28
C ALA A 73 -3.38 -6.84 -2.72
N ARG A 74 -4.17 -7.07 -3.76
CA ARG A 74 -4.23 -8.32 -4.49
C ARG A 74 -3.09 -8.34 -5.50
N THR A 75 -2.18 -9.26 -5.28
CA THR A 75 -1.14 -9.63 -6.24
C THR A 75 -1.57 -10.89 -6.99
N ARG A 76 -1.21 -10.99 -8.27
CA ARG A 76 -1.57 -12.14 -9.11
C ARG A 76 -1.06 -13.47 -8.56
N LEU A 77 0.11 -13.45 -7.90
CA LEU A 77 0.84 -14.65 -7.52
C LEU A 77 0.84 -14.92 -6.01
N ALA A 78 0.73 -13.89 -5.16
CA ALA A 78 0.69 -14.06 -3.70
C ALA A 78 -0.70 -13.81 -3.10
N GLY A 79 -1.73 -13.57 -3.94
CA GLY A 79 -3.08 -13.30 -3.46
C GLY A 79 -3.17 -11.94 -2.75
N VAL A 80 -4.05 -11.84 -1.76
CA VAL A 80 -4.28 -10.60 -1.01
C VAL A 80 -3.24 -10.50 0.11
N VAL A 81 -2.42 -9.46 0.06
CA VAL A 81 -1.29 -9.24 0.96
C VAL A 81 -1.29 -7.81 1.51
N TYR A 82 -0.73 -7.64 2.71
CA TYR A 82 -0.38 -6.31 3.20
C TYR A 82 0.94 -5.88 2.57
N LYS A 83 0.94 -4.68 1.98
CA LYS A 83 2.15 -4.06 1.44
C LYS A 83 2.39 -2.76 2.19
N PRO A 84 3.50 -2.62 2.94
CA PRO A 84 3.78 -1.41 3.72
C PRO A 84 3.73 -0.13 2.88
N ALA A 85 4.24 -0.16 1.64
CA ALA A 85 4.13 0.97 0.71
C ALA A 85 2.68 1.43 0.51
N TYR A 86 1.74 0.53 0.25
CA TYR A 86 0.37 0.91 -0.04
C TYR A 86 -0.40 1.39 1.19
N ILE A 87 -0.04 0.90 2.37
CA ILE A 87 -0.57 1.36 3.65
C ILE A 87 -0.07 2.79 3.92
N ALA A 88 1.23 3.04 3.75
CA ALA A 88 1.81 4.37 3.87
C ALA A 88 1.25 5.35 2.83
N TRP A 89 1.14 4.93 1.57
CA TRP A 89 0.53 5.73 0.49
C TRP A 89 -0.89 6.16 0.83
N TRP A 90 -1.73 5.23 1.29
CA TRP A 90 -3.08 5.56 1.71
C TRP A 90 -3.11 6.51 2.90
N GLY A 91 -2.22 6.32 3.88
CA GLY A 91 -2.03 7.25 4.97
C GLY A 91 -1.73 8.67 4.47
N LEU A 92 -0.77 8.82 3.54
CA LEU A 92 -0.40 10.12 2.97
C LEU A 92 -1.57 10.81 2.26
N ILE A 93 -2.42 10.07 1.54
CA ILE A 93 -3.62 10.63 0.91
C ILE A 93 -4.58 11.18 1.96
N GLN A 94 -4.83 10.42 3.03
CA GLN A 94 -5.71 10.84 4.12
C GLN A 94 -5.14 12.04 4.90
N LEU A 95 -3.82 12.10 5.05
CA LEU A 95 -3.16 13.28 5.59
C LEU A 95 -3.37 14.50 4.67
N GLY A 96 -3.26 14.33 3.36
CA GLY A 96 -3.54 15.38 2.37
C GLY A 96 -4.95 15.95 2.48
N HIS A 97 -5.96 15.08 2.59
CA HIS A 97 -7.36 15.47 2.81
C HIS A 97 -7.53 16.26 4.12
N PHE A 98 -6.94 15.80 5.22
CA PHE A 98 -7.00 16.52 6.49
C PHE A 98 -6.31 17.89 6.43
N LEU A 99 -5.12 17.98 5.82
CA LEU A 99 -4.39 19.25 5.74
C LEU A 99 -5.08 20.29 4.86
N ARG A 100 -5.87 19.85 3.86
CA ARG A 100 -6.59 20.73 2.95
C ARG A 100 -7.94 21.18 3.50
N ASP A 101 -8.73 20.23 3.99
CA ASP A 101 -10.14 20.46 4.30
C ASP A 101 -10.43 20.41 5.81
N HIS A 102 -9.41 20.21 6.64
CA HIS A 102 -9.53 20.00 8.09
C HIS A 102 -10.49 18.85 8.45
N ASP A 103 -10.57 17.83 7.58
CA ASP A 103 -11.45 16.67 7.80
C ASP A 103 -10.88 15.71 8.86
N GLU A 104 -11.48 15.73 10.04
CA GLU A 104 -11.13 14.86 11.16
C GLU A 104 -11.37 13.37 10.87
N ALA A 105 -12.25 13.01 9.91
CA ALA A 105 -12.40 11.61 9.50
C ALA A 105 -11.14 11.12 8.78
N SER A 106 -10.62 11.92 7.84
CA SER A 106 -9.34 11.65 7.16
C SER A 106 -8.16 11.58 8.13
N ARG A 107 -8.11 12.45 9.15
CA ARG A 107 -7.09 12.35 10.21
C ARG A 107 -7.15 11.01 10.95
N LYS A 108 -8.34 10.53 11.32
CA LYS A 108 -8.52 9.23 11.97
C LYS A 108 -8.07 8.08 11.06
N LEU A 109 -8.36 8.15 9.77
CA LEU A 109 -7.92 7.14 8.80
C LEU A 109 -6.41 7.15 8.60
N PHE A 110 -5.77 8.33 8.61
CA PHE A 110 -4.31 8.47 8.59
C PHE A 110 -3.67 7.79 9.81
N LEU A 111 -4.12 8.13 11.02
CA LEU A 111 -3.58 7.58 12.27
C LEU A 111 -3.70 6.05 12.32
N LYS A 112 -4.80 5.47 11.81
CA LYS A 112 -4.92 4.00 11.69
C LYS A 112 -3.81 3.37 10.85
N GLN A 113 -3.36 4.04 9.79
CA GLN A 113 -2.26 3.51 8.97
C GLN A 113 -0.93 3.65 9.71
N VAL A 114 -0.74 4.74 10.46
CA VAL A 114 0.44 4.93 11.32
C VAL A 114 0.49 3.83 12.38
N ASP A 115 -0.60 3.58 13.10
CA ASP A 115 -0.70 2.52 14.12
C ASP A 115 -0.35 1.14 13.54
N TRP A 116 -0.84 0.85 12.33
CA TRP A 116 -0.48 -0.39 11.63
C TRP A 116 1.02 -0.43 11.31
N LEU A 117 1.58 0.66 10.79
CA LEU A 117 3.00 0.72 10.43
C LEU A 117 3.89 0.57 11.67
N GLU A 118 3.59 1.27 12.75
CA GLU A 118 4.36 1.15 14.01
C GLU A 118 4.30 -0.26 14.59
N SER A 119 3.11 -0.88 14.62
CA SER A 119 2.95 -2.25 15.12
C SER A 119 3.63 -3.32 14.25
N HIS A 120 3.90 -3.01 12.98
CA HIS A 120 4.56 -3.92 12.03
C HIS A 120 6.02 -3.54 11.71
N ALA A 121 6.55 -2.53 12.41
CA ALA A 121 7.94 -2.13 12.31
C ALA A 121 8.83 -3.17 13.00
N VAL A 122 9.90 -3.59 12.32
CA VAL A 122 10.88 -4.55 12.84
C VAL A 122 12.19 -3.83 13.07
N VAL A 123 12.63 -3.79 14.33
CA VAL A 123 13.96 -3.29 14.70
C VAL A 123 14.98 -4.40 14.46
N ARG A 124 16.00 -4.10 13.66
CA ARG A 124 17.10 -5.02 13.35
C ARG A 124 18.23 -4.89 14.38
N ALA A 125 19.12 -5.88 14.38
CA ALA A 125 20.30 -5.88 15.25
C ALA A 125 21.23 -4.68 15.04
N ASP A 126 21.21 -4.07 13.86
CA ASP A 126 21.97 -2.84 13.53
C ASP A 126 21.24 -1.55 13.96
N GLY A 127 20.09 -1.66 14.64
CA GLY A 127 19.26 -0.53 15.05
C GLY A 127 18.35 0.03 13.96
N SER A 128 18.41 -0.47 12.72
CA SER A 128 17.53 -0.03 11.64
C SER A 128 16.10 -0.51 11.85
N VAL A 129 15.13 0.37 11.61
CA VAL A 129 13.70 0.02 11.59
C VAL A 129 13.29 -0.29 10.16
N VAL A 130 12.68 -1.46 9.95
CA VAL A 130 12.24 -1.90 8.62
C VAL A 130 10.85 -2.50 8.61
N TRP A 131 10.20 -2.45 7.45
CA TRP A 131 8.93 -3.13 7.18
C TRP A 131 9.13 -4.24 6.15
N SER A 132 8.85 -5.48 6.55
CA SER A 132 9.09 -6.66 5.73
C SER A 132 7.82 -7.12 5.01
N ASN A 133 7.99 -7.65 3.80
CA ASN A 133 6.95 -8.36 3.08
C ASN A 133 7.00 -9.83 3.46
N ASN A 134 5.88 -10.34 3.99
CA ASN A 134 5.78 -11.69 4.53
C ASN A 134 5.17 -12.68 3.52
N PHE A 135 5.46 -12.51 2.23
CA PHE A 135 4.97 -13.35 1.15
C PHE A 135 6.06 -13.58 0.10
N ASP A 136 6.01 -14.71 -0.61
CA ASP A 136 6.95 -14.98 -1.70
C ASP A 136 6.54 -14.21 -2.96
N ILE A 137 7.49 -13.65 -3.71
CA ILE A 137 7.21 -13.00 -4.99
C ILE A 137 8.31 -13.26 -6.02
N PRO A 138 7.98 -13.66 -7.26
CA PRO A 138 8.95 -13.69 -8.34
C PRO A 138 9.20 -12.26 -8.85
N HIS A 139 10.47 -11.90 -8.93
CA HIS A 139 10.96 -10.65 -9.48
C HIS A 139 11.95 -10.95 -10.61
N GLY A 140 11.45 -10.92 -11.85
CA GLY A 140 12.21 -11.35 -13.02
C GLY A 140 12.61 -12.82 -12.93
N LYS A 141 13.92 -13.09 -12.91
CA LYS A 141 14.48 -14.45 -12.80
C LYS A 141 14.67 -14.93 -11.35
N THR A 142 14.43 -14.07 -10.37
CA THR A 142 14.70 -14.34 -8.96
C THR A 142 13.39 -14.51 -8.19
N LEU A 143 13.32 -15.51 -7.32
CA LEU A 143 12.24 -15.64 -6.34
C LEU A 143 12.67 -15.00 -5.02
N LEU A 144 12.01 -13.91 -4.63
CA LEU A 144 12.18 -13.35 -3.30
C LEU A 144 11.36 -14.19 -2.32
N LYS A 145 12.05 -14.85 -1.39
CA LYS A 145 11.42 -15.65 -0.34
C LYS A 145 11.09 -14.77 0.86
N SER A 146 9.92 -14.98 1.43
CA SER A 146 9.50 -14.35 2.68
C SER A 146 10.47 -14.71 3.83
N PRO A 147 10.81 -13.76 4.73
CA PRO A 147 10.54 -12.32 4.65
C PRO A 147 11.56 -11.59 3.77
N TRP A 148 11.12 -10.58 3.02
CA TRP A 148 12.01 -9.74 2.21
C TRP A 148 11.70 -8.24 2.36
N ILE A 149 12.71 -7.41 2.11
CA ILE A 149 12.62 -5.95 2.21
C ILE A 149 12.57 -5.34 0.82
N SER A 150 11.73 -4.33 0.65
CA SER A 150 11.72 -3.50 -0.54
C SER A 150 12.22 -2.10 -0.19
N ALA A 151 13.21 -1.59 -0.92
CA ALA A 151 13.64 -0.19 -0.80
C ALA A 151 12.48 0.78 -1.11
N TYR A 152 11.62 0.43 -2.07
CA TYR A 152 10.40 1.18 -2.39
C TYR A 152 9.45 1.24 -1.19
N ASP A 153 9.24 0.12 -0.49
CA ASP A 153 8.38 0.11 0.69
C ASP A 153 8.99 0.90 1.84
N GLN A 154 10.31 0.80 2.08
CA GLN A 154 10.97 1.56 3.13
C GLN A 154 10.88 3.07 2.87
N GLY A 155 11.15 3.47 1.63
CA GLY A 155 11.09 4.86 1.22
C GLY A 155 9.71 5.45 1.49
N LEU A 156 8.65 4.75 1.09
CA LEU A 156 7.30 5.28 1.23
C LEU A 156 6.80 5.31 2.69
N VAL A 157 7.28 4.41 3.55
CA VAL A 157 6.90 4.38 4.98
C VAL A 157 7.67 5.40 5.82
N ILE A 158 8.96 5.63 5.53
CA ILE A 158 9.77 6.59 6.30
C ILE A 158 9.33 8.04 6.06
N LEU A 159 8.75 8.32 4.88
CA LEU A 159 8.26 9.65 4.53
C LEU A 159 7.16 10.20 5.47
N PRO A 160 6.07 9.47 5.77
CA PRO A 160 5.06 9.92 6.73
C PRO A 160 5.58 10.00 8.17
N GLY A 161 6.53 9.15 8.58
CA GLY A 161 7.07 9.15 9.95
C GLY A 161 7.87 10.40 10.34
N LYS A 162 8.22 11.27 9.38
CA LYS A 162 8.91 12.55 9.65
C LYS A 162 7.96 13.75 9.77
N LEU A 163 6.67 13.56 9.51
CA LEU A 163 5.67 14.64 9.48
C LEU A 163 4.78 14.68 10.74
N GLY A 164 4.95 13.73 11.67
CA GLY A 164 4.26 13.65 12.96
C GLY A 164 5.04 14.26 14.11
#